data_AF-A0A411MQD6-F1
#
_entry.id   AF-A0A411MQD6-F1
#
_cell.length_a   1.000
_cell.length_b   1.000
_cell.length_c   1.000
_cell.angle_alpha   90.00
_cell.angle_beta   90.00
_cell.angle_gamma   90.00
#
_symmetry.space_group_name_H-M   'P 1'
#
loop_
_entity.id
_entity.type
_entity.pdbx_description
1 polymer ?
#
loop_
_entity_poly.entity_id
_entity_poly.type
_entity_poly.pdbx_seq_one_letter_code
_entity_poly.pdbx_strand_id
1 'polypeptide(L)'
;MNPVSRRVWVTGAASGLGLALVQQLLEHGWKVAASGRASPELQGLSLQNPEQLLLLDGNLTDATQAAAASKQLSESWGALDCLLVNAGTCDYLDISIAPTAIFEAITSTNLSASVHCLQSATPLLEKGQAPQVLAILSHYSSLQLFEPSQPATPSNSVTEVFRSARQALKNQGIDLTLVAPQTLKVPVVSIQVMPEQWTPDTAADVIIKRLPEHAPELLFEALNLNSLWPLPEQPASPV
;
A
#
# COMPACT_ATOMS: atom_id res chain seq x y z
N MET A 1 14.38 0.36 24.68
CA MET A 1 13.62 -0.88 24.45
C MET A 1 13.90 -1.31 23.03
N ASN A 2 14.38 -2.53 22.79
CA ASN A 2 14.44 -3.03 21.41
C ASN A 2 13.01 -3.03 20.87
N PRO A 3 12.75 -2.45 19.69
CA PRO A 3 11.44 -2.58 19.08
C PRO A 3 11.14 -4.07 18.93
N VAL A 4 9.98 -4.51 19.42
CA VAL A 4 9.50 -5.88 19.19
C VAL A 4 9.48 -6.10 17.68
N SER A 5 10.19 -7.12 17.19
CA SER A 5 10.22 -7.44 15.76
C SER A 5 8.79 -7.63 15.25
N ARG A 6 8.36 -6.76 14.35
CA ARG A 6 7.00 -6.78 13.78
C ARG A 6 6.95 -7.64 12.53
N ARG A 7 5.78 -8.21 12.25
CA ARG A 7 5.46 -8.96 11.04
C ARG A 7 4.61 -8.09 10.13
N VAL A 8 5.14 -7.74 8.97
CA VAL A 8 4.53 -6.78 8.06
C VAL A 8 4.33 -7.39 6.69
N TRP A 9 3.14 -7.23 6.12
CA TRP A 9 2.86 -7.60 4.74
C TRP A 9 2.78 -6.33 3.90
N VAL A 10 3.64 -6.23 2.89
CA VAL A 10 3.71 -5.11 1.95
C VAL A 10 3.22 -5.58 0.59
N THR A 11 2.20 -4.90 0.05
CA THR A 11 1.72 -5.12 -1.32
C THR A 11 2.34 -4.12 -2.30
N GLY A 12 2.41 -4.44 -3.59
CA GLY A 12 3.09 -3.59 -4.57
C GLY A 12 4.59 -3.44 -4.31
N ALA A 13 5.23 -4.50 -3.78
CA ALA A 13 6.58 -4.46 -3.25
C ALA A 13 7.71 -4.49 -4.30
N ALA A 14 7.38 -4.60 -5.60
CA ALA A 14 8.37 -4.84 -6.65
C ALA A 14 9.23 -3.61 -7.01
N SER A 15 8.73 -2.40 -6.75
CA SER A 15 9.41 -1.15 -7.11
C SER A 15 8.91 0.05 -6.28
N GLY A 16 9.53 1.22 -6.48
CA GLY A 16 9.09 2.48 -5.90
C GLY A 16 8.97 2.42 -4.38
N LEU A 17 7.91 3.04 -3.84
CA LEU A 17 7.67 3.09 -2.39
C LEU A 17 7.56 1.71 -1.75
N GLY A 18 6.95 0.73 -2.43
CA GLY A 18 6.78 -0.62 -1.89
C GLY A 18 8.12 -1.31 -1.67
N LEU A 19 9.04 -1.20 -2.62
CA LEU A 19 10.39 -1.76 -2.49
C LEU A 19 11.20 -1.04 -1.40
N ALA A 20 11.13 0.30 -1.34
CA ALA A 20 11.79 1.09 -0.30
C ALA A 20 11.28 0.74 1.10
N LEU A 21 9.97 0.54 1.26
CA LEU A 21 9.38 0.03 2.50
C LEU A 21 9.95 -1.34 2.87
N VAL A 22 10.00 -2.29 1.95
CA VAL A 22 10.58 -3.62 2.23
C VAL A 22 12.02 -3.52 2.71
N GLN A 23 12.86 -2.75 2.01
CA GLN A 23 14.27 -2.56 2.36
C GLN A 23 14.43 -2.00 3.78
N GLN A 24 13.78 -0.87 4.05
CA GLN A 24 13.93 -0.21 5.35
C GLN A 24 13.30 -1.02 6.49
N LEU A 25 12.18 -1.70 6.28
CA LEU A 25 11.58 -2.58 7.31
C LEU A 25 12.53 -3.73 7.67
N LEU A 26 13.22 -4.32 6.69
CA LEU A 26 14.24 -5.36 6.93
C LEU A 26 15.43 -4.81 7.73
N GLU A 27 15.91 -3.60 7.41
CA GLU A 27 16.98 -2.91 8.15
C GLU A 27 16.60 -2.65 9.62
N HIS A 28 15.31 -2.45 9.91
CA HIS A 28 14.79 -2.31 11.27
C HIS A 28 14.65 -3.66 12.02
N GLY A 29 15.04 -4.78 11.41
CA GLY A 29 14.97 -6.12 12.02
C GLY A 29 13.56 -6.72 12.00
N TRP A 30 12.68 -6.24 11.14
CA TRP A 30 11.30 -6.73 11.05
C TRP A 30 11.22 -7.94 10.10
N LYS A 31 10.14 -8.70 10.23
CA LYS A 31 9.78 -9.75 9.28
C LYS A 31 8.84 -9.15 8.25
N VAL A 32 9.19 -9.27 6.98
CA VAL A 32 8.51 -8.64 5.87
C VAL A 32 8.05 -9.69 4.88
N ALA A 33 6.79 -9.60 4.49
CA ALA A 33 6.22 -10.40 3.42
C ALA A 33 5.98 -9.44 2.27
N ALA A 34 6.55 -9.74 1.11
CA ALA A 34 6.52 -8.85 -0.04
C ALA A 34 5.69 -9.50 -1.14
N SER A 35 4.51 -8.92 -1.42
CA SER A 35 3.71 -9.25 -2.59
C SER A 35 4.03 -8.26 -3.71
N GLY A 36 4.62 -8.76 -4.78
CA GLY A 36 4.95 -7.97 -5.96
C GLY A 36 5.30 -8.89 -7.13
N ARG A 37 5.32 -8.32 -8.35
CA ARG A 37 5.88 -9.05 -9.50
C ARG A 37 7.34 -9.40 -9.22
N ALA A 38 7.78 -10.52 -9.76
CA ALA A 38 9.18 -10.93 -9.64
C ALA A 38 10.09 -9.82 -10.20
N SER A 39 11.04 -9.37 -9.39
CA SER A 39 12.07 -8.41 -9.77
C SER A 39 13.44 -8.85 -9.24
N PRO A 40 14.55 -8.51 -9.93
CA PRO A 40 15.90 -8.80 -9.45
C PRO A 40 16.16 -8.21 -8.05
N GLU A 41 15.58 -7.05 -7.75
CA GLU A 41 15.72 -6.37 -6.47
C GLU A 41 15.10 -7.17 -5.33
N LEU A 42 13.85 -7.65 -5.48
CA LEU A 42 13.20 -8.48 -4.47
C LEU A 42 13.91 -9.82 -4.27
N GLN A 43 14.41 -10.42 -5.36
CA GLN A 43 15.19 -11.65 -5.29
C GLN A 43 16.51 -11.43 -4.54
N GLY A 44 17.21 -10.33 -4.84
CA GLY A 44 18.44 -9.96 -4.14
C GLY A 44 18.21 -9.77 -2.64
N LEU A 45 17.14 -9.06 -2.26
CA LEU A 45 16.78 -8.87 -0.85
C LEU A 45 16.42 -10.19 -0.15
N SER A 46 15.76 -11.10 -0.85
CA SER A 46 15.38 -12.42 -0.33
C SER A 46 16.60 -13.29 -0.05
N LEU A 47 17.60 -13.26 -0.93
CA LEU A 47 18.88 -13.94 -0.71
C LEU A 47 19.68 -13.36 0.46
N GLN A 48 19.60 -12.05 0.67
CA GLN A 48 20.28 -11.36 1.78
C GLN A 48 19.56 -11.55 3.12
N ASN A 49 18.24 -11.74 3.11
CA ASN A 49 17.40 -11.77 4.30
C ASN A 49 16.46 -13.00 4.35
N PRO A 50 16.97 -14.24 4.20
CA PRO A 50 16.13 -15.42 3.99
C PRO A 50 15.22 -15.78 5.16
N GLU A 51 15.55 -15.36 6.39
CA GLU A 51 14.74 -15.61 7.59
C GLU A 51 13.73 -14.50 7.89
N GLN A 52 13.91 -13.33 7.27
CA GLN A 52 13.10 -12.13 7.51
C GLN A 52 12.18 -11.78 6.33
N LEU A 53 12.55 -12.12 5.10
CA LEU A 53 11.78 -11.80 3.90
C LEU A 53 11.07 -13.02 3.33
N LEU A 54 9.74 -12.99 3.31
CA LEU A 54 8.89 -13.94 2.59
C LEU A 54 8.41 -13.32 1.28
N LEU A 55 8.73 -13.93 0.14
CA LEU A 55 8.17 -13.49 -1.15
C LEU A 55 6.82 -14.16 -1.38
N LEU A 56 5.81 -13.36 -1.69
CA LEU A 56 4.44 -13.79 -1.95
C LEU A 56 4.03 -13.41 -3.38
N ASP A 57 2.96 -14.02 -3.87
CA ASP A 57 2.42 -13.67 -5.18
C ASP A 57 2.03 -12.18 -5.24
N GLY A 58 2.31 -11.56 -6.39
CA GLY A 58 2.00 -10.16 -6.66
C GLY A 58 0.63 -9.94 -7.30
N ASN A 59 0.02 -10.97 -7.88
CA ASN A 59 -1.30 -10.86 -8.51
C ASN A 59 -2.42 -10.95 -7.47
N LEU A 60 -2.63 -9.86 -6.76
CA LEU A 60 -3.61 -9.76 -5.66
C LEU A 60 -5.03 -9.43 -6.15
N THR A 61 -5.22 -9.24 -7.46
CA THR A 61 -6.52 -8.95 -8.06
C THR A 61 -7.40 -10.20 -8.09
N ASP A 62 -6.80 -11.37 -7.97
CA ASP A 62 -7.47 -12.64 -7.74
C ASP A 62 -7.56 -12.91 -6.22
N ALA A 63 -8.80 -13.03 -5.71
CA ALA A 63 -9.05 -13.30 -4.30
C ALA A 63 -8.42 -14.62 -3.82
N THR A 64 -8.28 -15.61 -4.70
CA THR A 64 -7.66 -16.91 -4.37
C THR A 64 -6.17 -16.76 -4.11
N GLN A 65 -5.50 -15.86 -4.84
CA GLN A 65 -4.07 -15.57 -4.67
C GLN A 65 -3.81 -14.77 -3.38
N ALA A 66 -4.67 -13.81 -3.05
CA ALA A 66 -4.61 -13.11 -1.77
C ALA A 66 -4.84 -14.07 -0.57
N ALA A 67 -5.77 -15.02 -0.71
CA ALA A 67 -6.01 -16.07 0.28
C ALA A 67 -4.81 -17.02 0.42
N ALA A 68 -4.17 -17.41 -0.69
CA ALA A 68 -2.95 -18.22 -0.68
C ALA A 68 -1.79 -17.50 0.01
N ALA A 69 -1.61 -16.21 -0.25
CA ALA A 69 -0.64 -15.36 0.43
C ALA A 69 -0.87 -15.32 1.95
N SER A 70 -2.11 -15.12 2.38
CA SER A 70 -2.47 -15.19 3.81
C SER A 70 -2.24 -16.56 4.43
N LYS A 71 -2.51 -17.65 3.69
CA LYS A 71 -2.21 -19.01 4.16
C LYS A 71 -0.71 -19.20 4.41
N GLN A 72 0.15 -18.78 3.48
CA GLN A 72 1.60 -18.88 3.65
C GLN A 72 2.10 -18.04 4.84
N LEU A 73 1.54 -16.84 5.04
CA LEU A 73 1.80 -16.00 6.21
C LEU A 73 1.38 -16.70 7.51
N SER A 74 0.20 -17.32 7.53
CA SER A 74 -0.30 -18.08 8.68
C SER A 74 0.62 -19.25 9.02
N GLU A 75 1.07 -20.00 8.02
CA GLU A 75 1.97 -21.14 8.19
C GLU A 75 3.35 -20.71 8.68
N SER A 76 3.86 -19.57 8.17
CA SER A 76 5.20 -19.06 8.51
C SER A 76 5.24 -18.39 9.87
N TRP A 77 4.27 -17.53 10.18
CA TRP A 77 4.34 -16.61 11.33
C TRP A 77 3.12 -16.64 12.26
N GLY A 78 2.02 -17.27 11.87
CA GLY A 78 0.80 -17.45 12.68
C GLY A 78 -0.05 -16.20 12.93
N ALA A 79 0.52 -15.00 12.74
CA ALA A 79 -0.19 -13.72 12.85
C ALA A 79 0.57 -12.61 12.10
N LEU A 80 -0.07 -11.45 11.99
CA LEU A 80 0.44 -10.27 11.29
C LEU A 80 0.25 -9.04 12.17
N ASP A 81 1.24 -8.15 12.21
CA ASP A 81 1.17 -6.93 13.03
C ASP A 81 0.85 -5.70 12.16
N CYS A 82 1.21 -5.73 10.87
CA CYS A 82 0.89 -4.64 9.96
C CYS A 82 0.61 -5.11 8.54
N LEU A 83 -0.41 -4.55 7.90
CA LEU A 83 -0.63 -4.66 6.46
C LEU A 83 -0.40 -3.29 5.81
N LEU A 84 0.57 -3.18 4.91
CA LEU A 84 0.80 -2.01 4.07
C LEU A 84 0.16 -2.26 2.70
N VAL A 85 -1.04 -1.74 2.51
CA VAL A 85 -1.75 -1.77 1.23
C VAL A 85 -1.19 -0.66 0.34
N ASN A 86 -0.27 -1.05 -0.53
CA ASN A 86 0.38 -0.22 -1.54
C ASN A 86 0.16 -0.83 -2.94
N ALA A 87 -0.99 -1.46 -3.15
CA ALA A 87 -1.38 -2.05 -4.43
C ALA A 87 -1.84 -0.93 -5.38
N GLY A 88 -0.87 -0.18 -5.89
CA GLY A 88 -1.03 0.74 -7.00
C GLY A 88 -0.19 0.24 -8.16
N THR A 89 -0.74 -0.59 -9.03
CA THR A 89 -0.10 -0.81 -10.33
C THR A 89 -0.21 0.48 -11.14
N CYS A 90 0.89 1.24 -11.23
CA CYS A 90 1.18 2.01 -12.43
C CYS A 90 1.73 1.04 -13.48
N ASP A 91 0.99 -0.02 -13.79
CA ASP A 91 1.40 -0.97 -14.81
C ASP A 91 0.93 -0.45 -16.15
N TYR A 92 1.84 0.25 -16.83
CA TYR A 92 2.08 0.22 -18.26
C TYR A 92 0.97 -0.46 -19.07
N LEU A 93 -0.08 0.29 -19.40
CA LEU A 93 -1.04 -0.11 -20.41
C LEU A 93 -0.72 0.61 -21.72
N ASP A 94 -0.88 -0.15 -22.79
CA ASP A 94 -0.69 0.27 -24.17
C ASP A 94 -1.47 1.58 -24.43
N ILE A 95 -0.79 2.58 -24.97
CA ILE A 95 -1.26 3.98 -25.13
C ILE A 95 -2.39 4.07 -26.19
N SER A 96 -2.85 2.92 -26.69
CA SER A 96 -3.86 2.77 -27.72
C SER A 96 -5.32 2.82 -27.21
N ILE A 97 -5.55 2.85 -25.90
CA ILE A 97 -6.89 2.92 -25.28
C ILE A 97 -7.21 4.35 -24.82
N ALA A 98 -8.49 4.77 -24.91
CA ALA A 98 -8.93 6.08 -24.43
C ALA A 98 -8.54 6.31 -22.95
N PRO A 99 -7.93 7.47 -22.60
CA PRO A 99 -7.35 7.69 -21.27
C PRO A 99 -8.27 7.35 -20.10
N THR A 100 -9.55 7.74 -20.18
CA THR A 100 -10.53 7.53 -19.11
C THR A 100 -10.77 6.05 -18.79
N ALA A 101 -10.89 5.20 -19.81
CA ALA A 101 -11.14 3.76 -19.64
C ALA A 101 -9.93 3.01 -19.06
N ILE A 102 -8.70 3.47 -19.37
CA ILE A 102 -7.46 2.94 -18.79
C ILE A 102 -7.40 3.22 -17.29
N PHE A 103 -7.68 4.47 -16.89
CA PHE A 103 -7.65 4.87 -15.49
C PHE A 103 -8.67 4.09 -14.66
N GLU A 104 -9.88 3.89 -15.17
CA GLU A 104 -10.94 3.12 -14.48
C GLU A 104 -10.56 1.64 -14.29
N ALA A 105 -9.99 1.00 -15.32
CA ALA A 105 -9.55 -0.38 -15.24
C ALA A 105 -8.46 -0.57 -14.18
N ILE A 106 -7.41 0.26 -14.20
CA ILE A 106 -6.31 0.23 -13.21
C ILE A 106 -6.85 0.43 -11.79
N THR A 107 -7.82 1.33 -11.63
CA THR A 107 -8.45 1.63 -10.35
C THR A 107 -9.22 0.43 -9.78
N SER A 108 -10.09 -0.15 -10.59
CA SER A 108 -10.90 -1.31 -10.20
C SER A 108 -10.00 -2.48 -9.79
N THR A 109 -8.90 -2.67 -10.52
CA THR A 109 -7.85 -3.65 -10.22
C THR A 109 -7.17 -3.37 -8.86
N ASN A 110 -6.73 -2.12 -8.61
CA ASN A 110 -6.07 -1.73 -7.36
C ASN A 110 -6.98 -1.79 -6.13
N LEU A 111 -8.24 -1.36 -6.29
CA LEU A 111 -9.25 -1.45 -5.23
C LEU A 111 -9.58 -2.89 -4.90
N SER A 112 -9.81 -3.73 -5.92
CA SER A 112 -10.10 -5.16 -5.71
C SER A 112 -8.95 -5.85 -5.00
N ALA A 113 -7.71 -5.61 -5.45
CA ALA A 113 -6.51 -6.14 -4.79
C ALA A 113 -6.41 -5.71 -3.33
N SER A 114 -6.67 -4.44 -3.05
CA SER A 114 -6.67 -3.90 -1.69
C SER A 114 -7.71 -4.57 -0.78
N VAL A 115 -8.94 -4.74 -1.28
CA VAL A 115 -10.02 -5.39 -0.54
C VAL A 115 -9.70 -6.86 -0.28
N HIS A 116 -9.22 -7.59 -1.29
CA HIS A 116 -8.83 -8.99 -1.13
C HIS A 116 -7.71 -9.18 -0.09
N CYS A 117 -6.69 -8.31 -0.12
CA CYS A 117 -5.61 -8.33 0.86
C CYS A 117 -6.11 -8.03 2.27
N LEU A 118 -6.95 -6.99 2.43
CA LEU A 118 -7.51 -6.63 3.73
C LEU A 118 -8.33 -7.78 4.32
N GLN A 119 -9.25 -8.35 3.53
CA GLN A 119 -10.06 -9.50 3.94
C GLN A 119 -9.19 -10.69 4.33
N SER A 120 -8.18 -11.01 3.52
CA SER A 120 -7.30 -12.16 3.76
C SER A 120 -6.37 -11.96 4.96
N ALA A 121 -5.93 -10.72 5.22
CA ALA A 121 -5.04 -10.40 6.34
C ALA A 121 -5.75 -10.28 7.68
N THR A 122 -7.05 -9.92 7.69
CA THR A 122 -7.81 -9.62 8.91
C THR A 122 -7.68 -10.72 9.99
N PRO A 123 -7.85 -12.02 9.69
CA PRO A 123 -7.72 -13.08 10.70
C PRO A 123 -6.31 -13.21 11.30
N LEU A 124 -5.28 -12.76 10.58
CA LEU A 124 -3.91 -12.73 11.07
C LEU A 124 -3.63 -11.47 11.89
N LEU A 125 -4.21 -10.34 11.48
CA LEU A 125 -4.13 -9.07 12.19
C LEU A 125 -4.81 -9.15 13.56
N GLU A 126 -5.96 -9.83 13.69
CA GLU A 126 -6.62 -10.06 14.98
C GLU A 126 -5.73 -10.81 16.01
N LYS A 127 -4.73 -11.55 15.54
CA LYS A 127 -3.75 -12.27 16.36
C LYS A 127 -2.43 -11.51 16.53
N GLY A 128 -2.32 -10.33 15.91
CA GLY A 128 -1.14 -9.47 15.90
C GLY A 128 -0.95 -8.69 17.19
N GLN A 129 0.21 -8.07 17.34
CA GLN A 129 0.52 -7.13 18.41
C GLN A 129 0.36 -5.70 17.92
N ALA A 130 -0.57 -4.96 18.52
CA ALA A 130 -0.98 -3.63 18.06
C ALA A 130 -1.24 -3.61 16.54
N PRO A 131 -2.20 -4.41 16.06
CA PRO A 131 -2.38 -4.62 14.63
C PRO A 131 -2.86 -3.36 13.91
N GLN A 132 -2.27 -3.10 12.74
CA GLN A 132 -2.56 -1.90 11.96
C GLN A 132 -2.63 -2.21 10.46
N VAL A 133 -3.50 -1.49 9.75
CA VAL A 133 -3.54 -1.43 8.30
C VAL A 133 -3.15 -0.02 7.87
N LEU A 134 -2.22 0.11 6.92
CA LEU A 134 -1.94 1.36 6.24
C LEU A 134 -2.43 1.24 4.81
N ALA A 135 -3.41 2.06 4.44
CA ALA A 135 -3.84 2.19 3.06
C ALA A 135 -3.12 3.39 2.43
N ILE A 136 -2.18 3.11 1.53
CA ILE A 136 -1.33 4.11 0.89
C ILE A 136 -1.93 4.43 -0.49
N LEU A 137 -2.49 5.63 -0.61
CA LEU A 137 -3.17 6.10 -1.81
C LEU A 137 -2.34 7.18 -2.47
N SER A 138 -1.99 6.95 -3.74
CA SER A 138 -1.41 7.99 -4.59
C SER A 138 -2.41 9.14 -4.83
N HIS A 139 -1.94 10.27 -5.38
CA HIS A 139 -2.84 11.35 -5.78
C HIS A 139 -3.94 10.88 -6.75
N TYR A 140 -3.59 10.08 -7.76
CA TYR A 140 -4.61 9.52 -8.66
C TYR A 140 -5.56 8.57 -7.94
N SER A 141 -5.04 7.68 -7.09
CA SER A 141 -5.88 6.76 -6.29
C SER A 141 -6.81 7.48 -5.33
N SER A 142 -6.40 8.64 -4.82
CA SER A 142 -7.21 9.47 -3.91
C SER A 142 -8.34 10.23 -4.61
N LEU A 143 -8.23 10.45 -5.92
CA LEU A 143 -9.23 11.13 -6.76
C LEU A 143 -10.18 10.15 -7.47
N GLN A 144 -9.93 8.85 -7.33
CA GLN A 144 -10.65 7.79 -8.03
C GLN A 144 -12.00 7.47 -7.37
N LEU A 145 -12.98 7.18 -8.23
CA LEU A 145 -14.32 6.73 -7.86
C LEU A 145 -14.31 5.22 -7.63
N PHE A 146 -15.02 4.75 -6.60
CA PHE A 146 -15.17 3.30 -6.39
C PHE A 146 -16.21 2.69 -7.35
N GLU A 147 -17.19 3.48 -7.79
CA GLU A 147 -18.12 3.19 -8.88
C GLU A 147 -17.92 4.19 -10.03
N PRO A 148 -17.12 3.85 -11.06
CA PRO A 148 -16.82 4.75 -12.17
C PRO A 148 -18.04 5.15 -13.02
N SER A 149 -19.07 4.30 -13.06
CA SER A 149 -20.33 4.59 -13.77
C SER A 149 -21.20 5.63 -13.07
N GLN A 150 -20.85 6.02 -11.83
CA GLN A 150 -21.56 7.03 -11.05
C GLN A 150 -20.78 8.36 -10.99
N PRO A 151 -21.47 9.50 -10.72
CA PRO A 151 -20.80 10.79 -10.59
C PRO A 151 -19.77 10.84 -9.45
N ALA A 152 -18.79 11.74 -9.60
CA ALA A 152 -17.84 12.07 -8.54
C ALA A 152 -18.55 12.73 -7.35
N THR A 153 -18.58 12.04 -6.23
CA THR A 153 -19.12 12.54 -4.96
C THR A 153 -18.15 12.17 -3.84
N PRO A 154 -18.15 12.87 -2.67
CA PRO A 154 -17.31 12.48 -1.54
C PRO A 154 -17.50 11.00 -1.12
N SER A 155 -18.72 10.49 -1.25
CA SER A 155 -19.11 9.11 -0.97
C SER A 155 -18.68 8.10 -2.05
N ASN A 156 -18.43 8.56 -3.27
CA ASN A 156 -17.96 7.73 -4.36
C ASN A 156 -16.45 7.90 -4.52
N SER A 157 -15.65 7.45 -3.55
CA SER A 157 -14.19 7.50 -3.65
C SER A 157 -13.52 6.31 -2.99
N VAL A 158 -12.37 5.89 -3.52
CA VAL A 158 -11.55 4.83 -2.92
C VAL A 158 -11.15 5.21 -1.49
N THR A 159 -10.83 6.48 -1.24
CA THR A 159 -10.53 7.00 0.10
C THR A 159 -11.68 6.77 1.07
N GLU A 160 -12.92 6.98 0.64
CA GLU A 160 -14.10 6.77 1.50
C GLU A 160 -14.40 5.29 1.75
N VAL A 161 -14.08 4.39 0.81
CA VAL A 161 -14.16 2.94 1.03
C VAL A 161 -13.30 2.53 2.23
N PHE A 162 -12.06 2.98 2.29
CA PHE A 162 -11.20 2.71 3.45
C PHE A 162 -11.67 3.46 4.71
N ARG A 163 -12.09 4.73 4.59
CA ARG A 163 -12.59 5.49 5.74
C ARG A 163 -13.79 4.83 6.40
N SER A 164 -14.73 4.31 5.61
CA SER A 164 -15.90 3.58 6.11
C SER A 164 -15.55 2.22 6.74
N ALA A 165 -14.50 1.54 6.26
CA ALA A 165 -14.00 0.30 6.86
C ALA A 165 -13.37 0.48 8.25
N ARG A 166 -12.94 1.69 8.60
CA ARG A 166 -12.25 2.01 9.87
C ARG A 166 -12.98 1.53 11.11
N GLN A 167 -14.29 1.81 11.21
CA GLN A 167 -15.04 1.46 12.42
C GLN A 167 -15.17 -0.06 12.58
N ALA A 168 -15.35 -0.78 11.48
CA ALA A 168 -15.41 -2.24 11.49
C ALA A 168 -14.07 -2.85 11.95
N LEU A 169 -12.95 -2.39 11.38
CA LEU A 169 -11.60 -2.81 11.81
C LEU A 169 -11.33 -2.46 13.27
N LYS A 170 -11.74 -1.27 13.73
CA LYS A 170 -11.54 -0.85 15.11
C LYS A 170 -12.31 -1.74 16.10
N ASN A 171 -13.51 -2.20 15.72
CA ASN A 171 -14.28 -3.16 16.52
C ASN A 171 -13.57 -4.53 16.63
N GLN A 172 -12.69 -4.86 15.70
CA GLN A 172 -11.81 -6.04 15.72
C GLN A 172 -10.45 -5.76 16.41
N GLY A 173 -10.25 -4.56 16.95
CA GLY A 173 -8.99 -4.16 17.59
C GLY A 173 -7.88 -3.78 16.61
N ILE A 174 -8.20 -3.58 15.33
CA ILE A 174 -7.24 -3.24 14.27
C ILE A 174 -7.34 -1.74 13.96
N ASP A 175 -6.21 -1.04 14.01
CA ASP A 175 -6.16 0.37 13.59
C ASP A 175 -6.02 0.50 12.08
N LEU A 176 -6.61 1.55 11.52
CA LEU A 176 -6.44 1.90 10.11
C LEU A 176 -5.77 3.27 10.01
N THR A 177 -4.78 3.39 9.15
CA THR A 177 -4.13 4.65 8.83
C THR A 177 -4.25 4.88 7.33
N LEU A 178 -4.83 6.01 6.93
CA LEU A 178 -4.84 6.43 5.53
C LEU A 178 -3.60 7.28 5.27
N VAL A 179 -2.78 6.90 4.31
CA VAL A 179 -1.68 7.70 3.81
C VAL A 179 -2.10 8.23 2.45
N ALA A 180 -2.50 9.50 2.39
CA ALA A 180 -3.07 10.10 1.18
C ALA A 180 -2.74 11.60 1.13
N PRO A 181 -2.71 12.21 -0.06
CA PRO A 181 -2.70 13.67 -0.15
C PRO A 181 -4.01 14.25 0.37
N GLN A 182 -4.02 15.54 0.74
CA GLN A 182 -5.26 16.22 1.08
C GLN A 182 -6.25 16.19 -0.08
N THR A 183 -7.28 15.37 0.03
CA THR A 183 -8.45 15.43 -0.82
C THR A 183 -9.64 15.92 -0.01
N LEU A 184 -9.94 17.21 -0.21
CA LEU A 184 -11.20 17.88 0.12
C LEU A 184 -11.57 17.95 1.61
N LYS A 185 -11.19 19.06 2.27
CA LYS A 185 -11.91 19.72 3.39
C LYS A 185 -12.72 18.79 4.35
N VAL A 186 -12.10 17.78 4.95
CA VAL A 186 -12.69 17.09 6.11
C VAL A 186 -11.89 17.46 7.34
N PRO A 187 -12.53 17.95 8.43
CA PRO A 187 -11.83 18.26 9.67
C PRO A 187 -11.54 16.96 10.42
N VAL A 188 -10.41 16.33 10.13
CA VAL A 188 -9.83 15.26 10.94
C VAL A 188 -8.51 15.78 11.52
N VAL A 189 -8.20 15.40 12.76
CA VAL A 189 -6.87 15.63 13.36
C VAL A 189 -5.86 14.91 12.48
N SER A 190 -5.17 15.69 11.65
CA SER A 190 -4.28 15.19 10.60
C SER A 190 -2.85 15.59 10.91
N ILE A 191 -1.91 14.70 10.59
CA ILE A 191 -0.48 14.99 10.68
C ILE A 191 0.00 15.34 9.28
N GLN A 192 0.29 16.62 9.06
CA GLN A 192 0.93 17.09 7.83
C GLN A 192 2.40 16.68 7.82
N VAL A 193 2.86 16.09 6.71
CA VAL A 193 4.27 15.79 6.49
C VAL A 193 4.74 16.48 5.21
N MET A 194 5.83 17.24 5.31
CA MET A 194 6.45 17.96 4.21
C MET A 194 7.98 17.79 4.26
N PRO A 195 8.57 16.85 3.51
CA PRO A 195 10.01 16.77 3.33
C PRO A 195 10.48 17.77 2.27
N GLU A 196 11.79 18.03 2.25
CA GLU A 196 12.44 18.91 1.26
C GLU A 196 12.34 18.34 -0.17
N GLN A 197 12.34 17.01 -0.31
CA GLN A 197 12.15 16.31 -1.58
C GLN A 197 11.51 14.93 -1.32
N TRP A 198 10.35 14.66 -1.94
CA TRP A 198 9.72 13.33 -1.86
C TRP A 198 10.47 12.34 -2.76
N THR A 199 10.83 11.19 -2.23
CA THR A 199 11.41 10.03 -2.92
C THR A 199 10.83 8.76 -2.28
N PRO A 200 10.89 7.58 -2.93
CA PRO A 200 10.44 6.34 -2.30
C PRO A 200 11.04 6.12 -0.91
N ASP A 201 12.34 6.39 -0.78
CA ASP A 201 13.08 6.25 0.47
C ASP A 201 12.64 7.23 1.56
N THR A 202 12.47 8.51 1.22
CA THR A 202 12.03 9.52 2.21
C THR A 202 10.59 9.30 2.63
N ALA A 203 9.73 8.85 1.72
CA ALA A 203 8.35 8.47 2.04
C ALA A 203 8.30 7.22 2.91
N ALA A 204 9.08 6.19 2.60
CA ALA A 204 9.19 4.98 3.42
C ALA A 204 9.69 5.32 4.83
N ASP A 205 10.73 6.15 4.96
CA ASP A 205 11.31 6.56 6.24
C ASP A 205 10.27 7.27 7.13
N VAL A 206 9.52 8.21 6.55
CA VAL A 206 8.41 8.88 7.25
C VAL A 206 7.35 7.89 7.70
N ILE A 207 6.89 7.01 6.81
CA ILE A 207 5.84 6.03 7.12
C ILE A 207 6.30 5.16 8.30
N ILE A 208 7.50 4.59 8.22
CA ILE A 208 8.05 3.69 9.24
C ILE A 208 8.20 4.41 10.58
N LYS A 209 8.72 5.63 10.60
CA LYS A 209 8.86 6.44 11.83
C LYS A 209 7.51 6.77 12.49
N ARG A 210 6.45 6.92 11.70
CA ARG A 210 5.10 7.26 12.16
C ARG A 210 4.22 6.05 12.45
N LEU A 211 4.62 4.83 12.06
CA LEU A 211 3.88 3.59 12.36
C LEU A 211 3.46 3.47 13.85
N PRO A 212 4.32 3.75 14.85
CA PRO A 212 3.95 3.64 16.26
C PRO A 212 2.86 4.61 16.73
N GLU A 213 2.54 5.65 15.95
CA GLU A 213 1.56 6.67 16.34
C GLU A 213 0.11 6.22 16.11
N HIS A 214 -0.11 5.23 15.25
CA HIS A 214 -1.45 4.76 14.89
C HIS A 214 -2.38 5.92 14.46
N ALA A 215 -1.80 6.94 13.81
CA ALA A 215 -2.53 8.13 13.38
C ALA A 215 -3.62 7.73 12.37
N PRO A 216 -4.85 8.27 12.48
CA PRO A 216 -5.92 7.87 11.58
C PRO A 216 -5.62 8.27 10.12
N GLU A 217 -4.95 9.40 9.92
CA GLU A 217 -4.55 9.90 8.61
C GLU A 217 -3.13 10.51 8.68
N LEU A 218 -2.32 10.24 7.66
CA LEU A 218 -1.03 10.87 7.40
C LEU A 218 -1.13 11.62 6.07
N LEU A 219 -1.02 12.95 6.11
CA LEU A 219 -1.17 13.79 4.93
C LEU A 219 0.19 14.04 4.28
N PHE A 220 0.34 13.52 3.07
CA PHE A 220 1.52 13.71 2.24
C PHE A 220 1.18 14.77 1.17
N GLU A 221 1.39 16.05 1.48
CA GLU A 221 1.06 17.15 0.57
C GLU A 221 2.01 17.19 -0.65
N ALA A 222 1.40 17.28 -1.84
CA ALA A 222 2.00 17.36 -3.18
C ALA A 222 3.13 16.35 -3.46
N LEU A 223 2.74 15.08 -3.60
CA LEU A 223 3.47 14.09 -4.37
C LEU A 223 3.42 14.49 -5.86
N ASN A 224 4.51 15.03 -6.41
CA ASN A 224 4.66 15.00 -7.86
C ASN A 224 4.93 13.53 -8.24
N LEU A 225 4.10 12.94 -9.11
CA LEU A 225 4.08 11.50 -9.39
C LEU A 225 5.43 10.91 -9.76
N ASN A 226 6.23 11.66 -10.52
CA ASN A 226 7.54 11.22 -10.97
C ASN A 226 8.51 10.92 -9.83
N SER A 227 8.24 11.46 -8.63
CA SER A 227 9.17 11.36 -7.52
C SER A 227 8.99 10.10 -6.68
N LEU A 228 7.77 9.54 -6.58
CA LEU A 228 7.52 8.28 -5.84
C LEU A 228 7.26 7.06 -6.73
N TRP A 229 6.73 7.29 -7.94
CA TRP A 229 6.48 6.29 -8.97
C TRP A 229 6.96 6.84 -10.31
N PRO A 230 8.29 6.82 -10.58
CA PRO A 230 8.81 7.31 -11.84
C PRO A 230 8.17 6.54 -12.99
N LEU A 231 7.45 7.27 -13.84
CA LEU A 231 7.02 6.76 -15.14
C LEU A 231 8.26 6.55 -16.01
N PRO A 232 8.24 5.60 -16.96
CA PRO A 232 9.30 5.49 -17.95
C PRO A 232 9.39 6.80 -18.74
N GLU A 233 10.60 7.20 -19.14
CA GLU A 233 10.77 8.35 -20.03
C GLU A 233 9.96 8.13 -21.32
N GLN A 234 9.17 9.13 -21.72
CA GLN A 234 8.54 9.10 -23.04
C GLN A 234 9.64 9.06 -24.11
N PRO A 235 9.58 8.15 -25.10
CA PRO A 235 10.42 8.32 -26.27
C PRO A 235 10.07 9.68 -26.88
N ALA A 236 11.10 10.51 -27.13
CA ALA A 236 10.94 11.82 -27.72
C ALA A 236 10.02 11.73 -28.95
N SER A 237 8.98 12.55 -28.98
CA SER A 237 8.10 12.61 -30.14
C SER A 237 8.94 12.91 -31.39
N PRO A 238 8.82 12.12 -32.47
CA PRO A 238 9.47 12.48 -33.71
C PRO A 238 8.86 13.80 -34.20
N VAL A 239 9.75 14.78 -34.45
CA VAL A 239 9.45 16.11 -34.98
C VAL A 239 8.89 16.02 -36.39
#